data_AF-W1Q5X2-F1
#
_entry.id   AF-W1Q5X2-F1
#
_cell.length_a   1.000
_cell.length_b   1.000
_cell.length_c   1.000
_cell.angle_alpha   90.00
_cell.angle_beta   90.00
_cell.angle_gamma   90.00
#
_symmetry.space_group_name_H-M   'P 1'
#
loop_
_entity.id
_entity.type
_entity.pdbx_description
1 polymer ?
#
loop_
_entity_poly.entity_id
_entity_poly.type
_entity_poly.pdbx_seq_one_letter_code
_entity_poly.pdbx_strand_id
1 'polypeptide(L)'
;MSSIKFEWLRDYIEREERITYLKWNLAKSKAELARWVEGDLQNVRLTQGSLSANLENNIILLAKELDTLYAEQDELNSLIQTFKGVDQQIVRLKYIEGLSLEAIAETLGYSESHIQKRHAEIRKNVCFISEYMANIHKYHNELETIYKDTSIE
;
A
#
# COMPACT_ATOMS: atom_id res chain seq x y z
N MET A 1 -2.48 -10.18 -26.73
CA MET A 1 -1.08 -9.96 -26.29
C MET A 1 -0.94 -8.56 -25.71
N SER A 2 -1.26 -8.33 -24.42
CA SER A 2 -1.03 -7.03 -23.75
C SER A 2 -1.16 -7.06 -22.21
N SER A 3 -0.96 -8.20 -21.53
CA SER A 3 -1.08 -8.24 -20.05
C SER A 3 0.19 -7.73 -19.35
N ILE A 4 1.37 -8.05 -19.90
CA ILE A 4 2.67 -7.86 -19.22
C ILE A 4 3.01 -6.38 -18.97
N LYS A 5 2.46 -5.45 -19.77
CA LYS A 5 2.87 -4.02 -19.78
C LYS A 5 2.67 -3.30 -18.44
N PHE A 6 1.76 -3.78 -17.58
CA PHE A 6 1.41 -3.14 -16.31
C PHE A 6 1.44 -4.08 -15.10
N GLU A 7 2.06 -5.26 -15.22
CA GLU A 7 2.21 -6.18 -14.08
C GLU A 7 2.96 -5.53 -12.91
N TRP A 8 3.94 -4.67 -13.21
CA TRP A 8 4.69 -3.89 -12.21
C TRP A 8 3.80 -3.05 -11.27
N LEU A 9 2.63 -2.60 -11.73
CA LEU A 9 1.72 -1.83 -10.87
C LEU A 9 1.04 -2.75 -9.85
N ARG A 10 0.70 -3.99 -10.25
CA ARG A 10 0.15 -4.97 -9.32
C ARG A 10 1.18 -5.32 -8.26
N ASP A 11 2.40 -5.63 -8.68
CA ASP A 11 3.50 -5.92 -7.77
C ASP A 11 3.74 -4.76 -6.80
N TYR A 12 3.73 -3.52 -7.30
CA TYR A 12 3.86 -2.32 -6.48
C TYR A 12 2.77 -2.22 -5.41
N ILE A 13 1.52 -2.40 -5.81
CA ILE A 13 0.35 -2.28 -4.93
C ILE A 13 0.36 -3.37 -3.86
N GLU A 14 0.56 -4.63 -4.25
CA GLU A 14 0.58 -5.76 -3.32
C GLU A 14 1.69 -5.60 -2.26
N ARG A 15 2.83 -5.02 -2.66
CA ARG A 15 3.93 -4.70 -1.75
C ARG A 15 3.56 -3.57 -0.79
N GLU A 16 2.96 -2.48 -1.26
CA GLU A 16 2.50 -1.39 -0.39
C GLU A 16 1.46 -1.87 0.64
N GLU A 17 0.53 -2.74 0.22
CA GLU A 17 -0.46 -3.35 1.11
C GLU A 17 0.22 -4.25 2.15
N ARG A 18 1.20 -5.07 1.73
CA ARG A 18 1.98 -5.91 2.63
C ARG A 18 2.77 -5.07 3.63
N ILE A 19 3.46 -4.03 3.19
CA ILE A 19 4.20 -3.09 4.04
C ILE A 19 3.24 -2.46 5.06
N THR A 20 2.09 -1.96 4.61
CA THR A 20 1.08 -1.34 5.47
C THR A 20 0.60 -2.30 6.55
N TYR A 21 0.24 -3.53 6.16
CA TYR A 21 -0.17 -4.57 7.10
C TYR A 21 0.92 -4.93 8.11
N LEU A 22 2.15 -5.12 7.65
CA LEU A 22 3.28 -5.47 8.51
C LEU A 22 3.64 -4.35 9.48
N LYS A 23 3.56 -3.07 9.06
CA LYS A 23 3.74 -1.92 9.96
C LYS A 23 2.69 -1.91 11.07
N TRP A 24 1.43 -2.11 10.72
CA TRP A 24 0.34 -2.21 11.70
C TRP A 24 0.58 -3.37 12.67
N ASN A 25 0.94 -4.55 12.15
CA ASN A 25 1.21 -5.73 12.97
C ASN A 25 2.41 -5.50 13.90
N LEU A 26 3.49 -4.91 13.39
CA LEU A 26 4.67 -4.57 14.20
C LEU A 26 4.33 -3.58 15.31
N ALA A 27 3.54 -2.53 15.01
CA ALA A 27 3.09 -1.57 16.01
C ALA A 27 2.24 -2.25 17.10
N LYS A 28 1.31 -3.12 16.71
CA LYS A 28 0.49 -3.92 17.64
C LYS A 28 1.36 -4.85 18.51
N SER A 29 2.31 -5.56 17.91
CA SER A 29 3.23 -6.45 18.65
C SER A 29 4.11 -5.69 19.63
N LYS A 30 4.62 -4.50 19.25
CA LYS A 30 5.38 -3.62 20.16
C LYS A 30 4.53 -3.11 21.33
N ALA A 31 3.29 -2.69 21.06
CA ALA A 31 2.36 -2.25 22.11
C ALA A 31 2.02 -3.39 23.08
N GLU A 32 1.80 -4.60 22.56
CA GLU A 32 1.58 -5.78 23.40
C GLU A 32 2.82 -6.10 24.24
N LEU A 33 4.04 -6.04 23.66
CA LEU A 33 5.26 -6.26 24.42
C LEU A 33 5.41 -5.25 25.58
N ALA A 34 5.07 -3.99 25.35
CA ALA A 34 5.10 -2.96 26.40
C ALA A 34 4.17 -3.34 27.58
N ARG A 35 2.98 -3.91 27.31
CA ARG A 35 2.08 -4.40 28.36
C ARG A 35 2.71 -5.49 29.21
N TRP A 36 3.49 -6.37 28.61
CA TRP A 36 4.20 -7.47 29.30
C TRP A 36 5.43 -7.03 30.07
N VAL A 37 6.16 -6.01 29.59
CA VAL A 37 7.43 -5.56 30.18
C VAL A 37 7.19 -4.53 31.28
N GLU A 38 6.30 -3.56 31.05
CA GLU A 38 6.11 -2.40 31.92
C GLU A 38 4.64 -2.04 32.20
N GLY A 39 3.69 -2.73 31.56
CA GLY A 39 2.27 -2.41 31.67
C GLY A 39 1.48 -3.34 32.60
N ASP A 40 0.19 -3.43 32.30
CA ASP A 40 -0.82 -4.15 33.11
C ASP A 40 -0.54 -5.66 33.24
N LEU A 41 0.25 -6.24 32.34
CA LEU A 41 0.57 -7.67 32.32
C LEU A 41 1.92 -8.01 32.97
N GLN A 42 2.67 -7.03 33.48
CA GLN A 42 4.03 -7.22 34.03
C GLN A 42 4.10 -8.27 35.15
N ASN A 43 3.05 -8.40 35.96
CA ASN A 43 3.01 -9.29 37.13
C ASN A 43 2.25 -10.61 36.89
N VAL A 44 1.85 -10.89 35.65
CA VAL A 44 1.07 -12.10 35.31
C VAL A 44 2.01 -13.32 35.27
N ARG A 45 1.94 -14.14 36.32
CA ARG A 45 2.71 -15.40 36.44
C ARG A 45 2.03 -16.52 35.66
N LEU A 46 2.37 -16.69 34.38
CA LEU A 46 2.30 -17.97 33.65
C LEU A 46 3.13 -17.83 32.36
N THR A 47 4.25 -18.56 32.25
CA THR A 47 5.08 -18.70 31.02
C THR A 47 5.49 -17.40 30.30
N GLN A 48 5.51 -16.25 31.00
CA GLN A 48 5.87 -14.93 30.47
C GLN A 48 7.19 -14.96 29.67
N GLY A 49 8.19 -15.71 30.15
CA GLY A 49 9.47 -15.86 29.46
C GLY A 49 9.40 -16.51 28.08
N SER A 50 8.45 -17.43 27.81
CA SER A 50 8.31 -18.01 26.47
C SER A 50 7.40 -17.19 25.58
N LEU A 51 6.32 -16.61 26.12
CA LEU A 51 5.39 -15.77 25.34
C LEU A 51 6.04 -14.45 24.93
N SER A 52 6.69 -13.74 25.87
CA SER A 52 7.42 -12.51 25.59
C SER A 52 8.63 -12.76 24.68
N ALA A 53 9.40 -13.83 24.89
CA ALA A 53 10.50 -14.17 23.97
C ALA A 53 10.01 -14.49 22.55
N ASN A 54 8.86 -15.18 22.41
CA ASN A 54 8.24 -15.39 21.10
C ASN A 54 7.78 -14.08 20.46
N LEU A 55 7.24 -13.15 21.26
CA LEU A 55 6.81 -11.84 20.79
C LEU A 55 7.99 -10.96 20.36
N GLU A 56 9.07 -10.94 21.13
CA GLU A 56 10.32 -10.25 20.79
C GLU A 56 10.93 -10.80 19.48
N ASN A 57 11.02 -12.13 19.36
CA ASN A 57 11.47 -12.78 18.13
C ASN A 57 10.57 -12.42 16.94
N ASN A 58 9.24 -12.40 17.13
CA ASN A 58 8.30 -12.00 16.10
C ASN A 58 8.51 -10.54 15.66
N ILE A 59 8.71 -9.62 16.61
CA ILE A 59 9.02 -8.20 16.34
C ILE A 59 10.30 -8.07 15.50
N ILE A 60 11.35 -8.82 15.84
CA ILE A 60 12.61 -8.82 15.09
C ILE A 60 12.40 -9.32 13.65
N LEU A 61 11.66 -10.41 13.48
CA LEU A 61 11.36 -10.97 12.15
C LEU A 61 10.52 -10.01 11.30
N LEU A 62 9.48 -9.41 11.90
CA LEU A 62 8.63 -8.42 11.22
C LEU A 62 9.43 -7.18 10.80
N ALA A 63 10.31 -6.68 11.67
CA ALA A 63 11.16 -5.53 11.35
C ALA A 63 12.12 -5.85 10.20
N LYS A 64 12.75 -7.03 10.24
CA LYS A 64 13.64 -7.48 9.17
C LYS A 64 12.91 -7.67 7.84
N GLU A 65 11.70 -8.24 7.86
CA GLU A 65 10.89 -8.39 6.66
C GLU A 65 10.50 -7.03 6.07
N LEU A 66 10.13 -6.06 6.92
CA LEU A 66 9.87 -4.69 6.50
C LEU A 66 11.09 -4.04 5.85
N ASP A 67 12.28 -4.18 6.43
CA ASP A 67 13.52 -3.63 5.87
C ASP A 67 13.80 -4.20 4.47
N THR A 68 13.63 -5.51 4.29
CA THR A 68 13.76 -6.15 2.97
C THR A 68 12.72 -5.61 1.99
N LEU A 69 11.44 -5.52 2.40
CA LEU A 69 10.38 -5.04 1.53
C LEU A 69 10.56 -3.59 1.11
N TYR A 70 11.05 -2.71 2.01
CA TYR A 70 11.37 -1.33 1.66
C TYR A 70 12.50 -1.25 0.64
N ALA A 71 13.56 -2.04 0.81
CA ALA A 71 14.66 -2.08 -0.15
C ALA A 71 14.18 -2.54 -1.54
N GLU A 72 13.40 -3.61 -1.60
CA GLU A 72 12.80 -4.11 -2.85
C GLU A 72 11.83 -3.09 -3.48
N GLN A 73 11.08 -2.36 -2.65
CA GLN A 73 10.17 -1.31 -3.09
C GLN A 73 10.92 -0.12 -3.70
N ASP A 74 12.06 0.27 -3.11
CA ASP A 74 12.93 1.32 -3.62
C ASP A 74 13.57 0.94 -4.98
N GLU A 75 13.96 -0.33 -5.14
CA GLU A 75 14.43 -0.86 -6.42
C GLU A 75 13.33 -0.82 -7.49
N LEU A 76 12.11 -1.25 -7.15
CA LEU A 76 10.95 -1.19 -8.04
C LEU A 76 10.60 0.26 -8.42
N ASN A 77 10.62 1.18 -7.46
CA ASN A 77 10.43 2.61 -7.70
C ASN A 77 11.46 3.15 -8.69
N SER A 78 12.73 2.78 -8.51
CA SER A 78 13.82 3.18 -9.39
C SER A 78 13.58 2.67 -10.82
N LEU A 79 13.14 1.42 -10.98
CA LEU A 79 12.76 0.86 -12.28
C LEU A 79 11.60 1.64 -12.91
N ILE A 80 10.53 1.92 -12.16
CA ILE A 80 9.34 2.63 -12.64
C ILE A 80 9.70 4.05 -13.12
N GLN A 81 10.63 4.73 -12.45
CA GLN A 81 11.11 6.05 -12.85
C GLN A 81 11.82 6.05 -14.22
N THR A 82 12.34 4.91 -14.67
CA THR A 82 12.99 4.81 -15.99
C THR A 82 12.00 4.81 -17.16
N PHE A 83 10.71 4.55 -16.92
CA PHE A 83 9.71 4.40 -17.97
C PHE A 83 9.48 5.69 -18.77
N LYS A 84 9.68 5.61 -20.10
CA LYS A 84 9.54 6.74 -21.02
C LYS A 84 8.24 6.75 -21.82
N GLY A 85 7.47 5.66 -21.82
CA GLY A 85 6.22 5.61 -22.57
C GLY A 85 5.10 6.34 -21.85
N VAL A 86 4.32 7.09 -22.62
CA VAL A 86 3.22 7.93 -22.13
C VAL A 86 2.23 7.13 -21.27
N ASP A 87 1.85 5.93 -21.69
CA ASP A 87 0.91 5.11 -20.90
C ASP A 87 1.46 4.70 -19.54
N GLN A 88 2.75 4.36 -19.46
CA GLN A 88 3.37 4.00 -18.18
C GLN A 88 3.44 5.20 -17.26
N GLN A 89 3.73 6.39 -17.80
CA GLN A 89 3.74 7.64 -17.04
C GLN A 89 2.33 8.01 -16.55
N ILE A 90 1.31 7.90 -17.40
CA ILE A 90 -0.09 8.11 -17.00
C ILE A 90 -0.47 7.18 -15.84
N VAL A 91 -0.11 5.90 -15.93
CA VAL A 91 -0.41 4.92 -14.87
C VAL A 91 0.34 5.24 -13.57
N ARG A 92 1.64 5.51 -13.64
CA ARG A 92 2.44 5.88 -12.47
C ARG A 92 1.88 7.13 -11.78
N LEU A 93 1.70 8.21 -12.53
CA LEU A 93 1.20 9.48 -12.00
C LEU A 93 -0.19 9.32 -11.40
N LYS A 94 -1.05 8.49 -12.00
CA LYS A 94 -2.41 8.30 -11.52
C LYS A 94 -2.50 7.44 -10.25
N TYR A 95 -1.79 6.32 -10.22
CA TYR A 95 -2.00 5.28 -9.21
C TYR A 95 -0.93 5.23 -8.13
N ILE A 96 0.27 5.74 -8.40
CA ILE A 96 1.35 5.86 -7.42
C ILE A 96 1.38 7.27 -6.85
N GLU A 97 1.39 8.29 -7.71
CA GLU A 97 1.48 9.69 -7.27
C GLU A 97 0.11 10.32 -6.95
N GLY A 98 -0.99 9.62 -7.27
CA GLY A 98 -2.35 10.03 -6.89
C GLY A 98 -2.92 11.23 -7.66
N LEU A 99 -2.33 11.63 -8.79
CA LEU A 99 -2.71 12.84 -9.51
C LEU A 99 -4.07 12.76 -10.21
N SER A 100 -4.70 13.93 -10.43
CA SER A 100 -5.87 14.06 -11.31
C SER A 100 -5.46 13.91 -12.78
N LEU A 101 -6.41 13.56 -13.67
CA LEU A 101 -6.09 13.46 -15.11
C LEU A 101 -5.71 14.82 -15.72
N GLU A 102 -6.25 15.91 -15.17
CA GLU A 102 -5.89 17.29 -15.48
C GLU A 102 -4.42 17.57 -15.11
N ALA A 103 -4.02 17.32 -13.86
CA ALA A 103 -2.64 17.51 -13.41
C ALA A 103 -1.65 16.65 -14.19
N ILE A 104 -2.05 15.43 -14.60
CA ILE A 104 -1.24 14.56 -15.47
C ILE A 104 -1.06 15.18 -16.85
N ALA A 105 -2.12 15.78 -17.41
CA ALA A 105 -2.05 16.43 -18.71
C ALA A 105 -1.09 17.62 -18.69
N GLU A 106 -1.16 18.45 -17.65
CA GLU A 106 -0.20 19.54 -17.42
C GLU A 106 1.23 19.02 -17.27
N THR A 107 1.44 18.00 -16.43
CA THR A 107 2.75 17.41 -16.16
C THR A 107 3.40 16.83 -17.42
N LEU A 108 2.62 16.21 -18.29
CA LEU A 108 3.11 15.57 -19.51
C LEU A 108 3.06 16.48 -20.75
N GLY A 109 2.52 17.70 -20.63
CA GLY A 109 2.37 18.64 -21.75
C GLY A 109 1.36 18.20 -22.81
N TYR A 110 0.34 17.43 -22.42
CA TYR A 110 -0.75 17.00 -23.29
C TYR A 110 -2.05 17.73 -22.97
N SER A 111 -3.02 17.67 -23.88
CA SER A 111 -4.38 18.10 -23.54
C SER A 111 -5.05 17.10 -22.59
N GLU A 112 -5.91 17.60 -21.70
CA GLU A 112 -6.67 16.76 -20.78
C GLU A 112 -7.48 15.69 -21.53
N SER A 113 -8.15 16.07 -22.63
CA SER A 113 -8.91 15.15 -23.49
C SER A 113 -8.04 14.00 -24.03
N HIS A 114 -6.78 14.27 -24.39
CA HIS A 114 -5.85 13.24 -24.83
C HIS A 114 -5.55 12.25 -23.70
N ILE A 115 -5.23 12.75 -22.50
CA ILE A 115 -4.95 11.91 -21.33
C ILE A 115 -6.17 11.08 -20.93
N GLN A 116 -7.37 11.68 -20.90
CA GLN A 116 -8.61 10.98 -20.60
C GLN A 116 -8.85 9.81 -21.57
N LYS A 117 -8.66 10.03 -22.88
CA LYS A 117 -8.79 8.99 -23.90
C LYS A 117 -7.79 7.86 -23.68
N ARG A 118 -6.51 8.20 -23.48
CA ARG A 118 -5.46 7.19 -23.21
C ARG A 118 -5.73 6.41 -21.93
N HIS A 119 -6.13 7.08 -20.85
CA HIS A 119 -6.48 6.45 -19.58
C HIS A 119 -7.66 5.48 -19.72
N ALA A 120 -8.69 5.84 -20.49
CA ALA A 120 -9.81 4.96 -20.79
C ALA A 120 -9.37 3.72 -21.58
N GLU A 121 -8.48 3.86 -22.57
CA GLU A 121 -7.91 2.75 -23.32
C GLU A 121 -7.07 1.82 -22.41
N ILE A 122 -6.27 2.38 -21.50
CA ILE A 122 -5.49 1.62 -20.52
C ILE A 122 -6.42 0.80 -19.62
N ARG A 123 -7.45 1.42 -19.03
CA ARG A 123 -8.40 0.72 -18.14
C ARG A 123 -9.12 -0.45 -18.82
N LYS A 124 -9.49 -0.30 -20.10
CA LYS A 124 -10.10 -1.38 -20.89
C LYS A 124 -9.17 -2.57 -21.08
N ASN A 125 -7.87 -2.33 -21.20
CA ASN A 125 -6.87 -3.36 -21.50
C ASN A 125 -6.24 -3.97 -20.24
N VAL A 126 -6.47 -3.39 -19.06
CA VAL A 126 -5.89 -3.82 -17.79
C VAL A 126 -7.01 -4.08 -16.77
N CYS A 127 -7.60 -5.27 -16.83
CA CYS A 127 -8.79 -5.65 -16.05
C CYS A 127 -8.57 -5.50 -14.53
N PHE A 128 -7.39 -5.89 -14.03
CA PHE A 128 -7.09 -5.82 -12.59
C PHE A 128 -7.12 -4.39 -12.03
N ILE A 129 -6.75 -3.36 -12.82
CA ILE A 129 -6.81 -1.96 -12.37
C ILE A 129 -8.26 -1.56 -12.09
N SER A 130 -9.19 -2.00 -12.94
CA SER A 130 -10.61 -1.70 -12.78
C SER A 130 -11.20 -2.38 -11.54
N GLU A 131 -10.86 -3.66 -11.33
CA GLU A 131 -11.27 -4.43 -10.14
C GLU A 131 -10.68 -3.86 -8.85
N TYR A 132 -9.39 -3.53 -8.86
CA TYR A 132 -8.68 -2.94 -7.74
C TYR A 132 -9.26 -1.58 -7.33
N MET A 133 -9.51 -0.69 -8.29
CA MET A 133 -10.13 0.61 -8.02
C MET A 133 -11.55 0.49 -7.46
N ALA A 134 -12.33 -0.50 -7.90
CA ALA A 134 -13.66 -0.76 -7.37
C ALA A 134 -13.60 -1.21 -5.91
N ASN A 135 -12.62 -2.05 -5.56
CA ASN A 135 -12.39 -2.48 -4.19
C ASN A 135 -11.91 -1.33 -3.29
N ILE A 136 -10.95 -0.50 -3.74
CA ILE A 136 -10.52 0.69 -2.99
C ILE A 136 -11.71 1.62 -2.71
N HIS A 137 -12.52 1.94 -3.72
CA HIS A 137 -13.68 2.82 -3.51
C HIS A 137 -14.66 2.23 -2.51
N LYS A 138 -14.89 0.92 -2.56
CA LYS A 138 -15.75 0.22 -1.60
C LYS A 138 -15.21 0.34 -0.17
N TYR A 139 -13.93 0.01 0.05
CA TYR A 139 -13.31 0.10 1.37
C TYR A 139 -13.25 1.55 1.90
N HIS A 140 -12.96 2.53 1.03
CA HIS A 140 -12.98 3.93 1.41
C HIS A 140 -14.36 4.39 1.87
N ASN A 141 -15.42 4.04 1.13
CA ASN A 141 -16.79 4.36 1.50
C ASN A 141 -17.22 3.66 2.81
N GLU A 142 -16.81 2.40 3.00
CA GLU A 142 -17.06 1.66 4.25
C GLU A 142 -16.36 2.31 5.44
N LEU A 143 -15.09 2.72 5.29
CA LEU A 143 -14.36 3.44 6.32
C LEU A 143 -14.97 4.81 6.63
N GLU A 144 -15.32 5.61 5.62
CA GLU A 144 -15.99 6.89 5.83
C GLU A 144 -17.32 6.75 6.57
N THR A 145 -18.06 5.66 6.32
CA THR A 145 -19.30 5.34 7.03
C THR A 145 -19.02 5.03 8.50
N ILE A 146 -18.04 4.15 8.77
CA ILE A 146 -17.62 3.81 10.14
C ILE A 146 -17.15 5.06 10.90
N TYR A 147 -16.34 5.93 10.29
CA TYR A 147 -15.85 7.14 10.95
C TYR A 147 -16.96 8.17 11.21
N LYS A 148 -17.97 8.26 10.34
CA LYS A 148 -19.16 9.10 10.58
C LYS A 148 -20.02 8.56 11.72
N ASP A 149 -20.17 7.24 11.83
CA ASP A 149 -20.93 6.61 12.90
C ASP A 149 -20.22 6.68 14.26
N THR A 150 -18.88 6.78 14.26
CA THR A 150 -18.06 6.86 15.48
C THR A 150 -17.79 8.31 15.94
N SER A 151 -18.13 9.32 15.11
CA SER A 151 -17.91 10.75 15.43
C SER A 151 -19.17 11.44 15.99
N ILE A 152 -20.17 10.67 16.41
CA ILE A 152 -21.33 11.19 17.14
C ILE A 152 -21.09 10.90 18.63
N GLU A 153 -20.35 11.79 19.29
CA GLU A 153 -20.44 12.11 20.73
C GLU A 153 -19.74 13.43 21.04
#